data_AF-A0ABC8XRT8-F1
#
_entry.id   AF-A0ABC8XRT8-F1
#
_cell.length_a   1.000
_cell.length_b   1.000
_cell.length_c   1.000
_cell.angle_alpha   90.00
_cell.angle_beta   90.00
_cell.angle_gamma   90.00
#
_symmetry.space_group_name_H-M   'P 1'
#
loop_
_entity.id
_entity.type
_entity.pdbx_description
1 polymer ?
#
loop_
_entity_poly.entity_id
_entity_poly.type
_entity_poly.pdbx_seq_one_letter_code
_entity_poly.pdbx_strand_id
1 'polypeptide(L)'
;MARSAGHTSWLLIGAAAVLLLASAATAQDCLSATFSNGQTFGKCNSMPTLGASLHWTYHAANGTADIAFRAPSGSNGWVGWGINTGGGGMAGSSVLIASQDSSGTASVLMTNLDSTAPSLPLQPATLKFAVAGTPAVEYSGGAYTIFATITLPGNNTQQSTVWQAGSLSGGQISPHPTAPANLASAQRLDFLSGSSTGASNSRLHRKNIHGVLNTVAWGILIPTGAIIARYLRVFESADPAWFYLHIAFQCSGYILGVAGWGLGLKLGSESVGITYHPHRNIGIAIFCLATLQVFALLLRPDKKNKYRFYWNIYHHSVGYSVIVLAAVNIFKGLDILKPATGYKTAYIVVLATLGGIALCLEAITWPIAIRKRKHDKEAINGNAGWQQGA
;
A
#
# COMPACT_ATOMS: atom_id res chain seq x y z
N MET A 1 17.55 44.72 -14.35
CA MET A 1 16.68 43.63 -14.85
C MET A 1 16.11 42.87 -13.66
N ALA A 2 14.94 43.27 -13.17
CA ALA A 2 14.22 42.58 -12.10
C ALA A 2 13.28 41.53 -12.74
N ARG A 3 13.41 40.26 -12.35
CA ARG A 3 12.58 39.16 -12.86
C ARG A 3 11.34 38.99 -11.99
N SER A 4 10.18 39.04 -12.63
CA SER A 4 8.84 38.79 -12.10
C SER A 4 8.72 37.38 -11.51
N ALA A 5 8.60 37.29 -10.18
CA ALA A 5 8.17 36.11 -9.44
C ALA A 5 6.78 36.42 -8.84
N GLY A 6 5.72 36.18 -9.60
CA GLY A 6 4.38 36.60 -9.14
C GLY A 6 3.18 35.89 -9.74
N HIS A 7 3.32 34.98 -10.69
CA HIS A 7 2.14 34.41 -11.39
C HIS A 7 1.84 32.94 -11.09
N THR A 8 2.80 32.16 -10.59
CA THR A 8 2.59 30.72 -10.32
C THR A 8 1.89 30.43 -8.99
N SER A 9 2.07 31.26 -7.97
CA SER A 9 1.45 31.05 -6.64
C SER A 9 -0.06 31.32 -6.63
N TRP A 10 -0.57 32.25 -7.44
CA TRP A 10 -2.00 32.57 -7.51
C TRP A 10 -2.81 31.50 -8.25
N LEU A 11 -2.21 30.82 -9.24
CA LEU A 11 -2.83 29.70 -9.95
C LEU A 11 -3.00 28.46 -9.05
N LEU A 12 -2.07 28.20 -8.14
CA LEU A 12 -2.14 27.08 -7.19
C LEU A 12 -3.18 27.32 -6.08
N ILE A 13 -3.32 28.55 -5.61
CA ILE A 13 -4.33 28.92 -4.61
C ILE A 13 -5.73 28.92 -5.23
N GLY A 14 -5.88 29.40 -6.47
CA GLY A 14 -7.13 29.33 -7.22
C GLY A 14 -7.59 27.90 -7.53
N ALA A 15 -6.67 27.03 -7.95
CA ALA A 15 -6.97 25.61 -8.19
C ALA A 15 -7.38 24.87 -6.90
N ALA A 16 -6.73 25.16 -5.77
CA ALA A 16 -7.09 24.60 -4.46
C ALA A 16 -8.48 25.07 -3.99
N ALA A 17 -8.84 26.33 -4.22
CA ALA A 17 -10.16 26.87 -3.89
C ALA A 17 -11.28 26.26 -4.77
N VAL A 18 -11.03 26.06 -6.06
CA VAL A 18 -11.98 25.40 -6.98
C VAL A 18 -12.14 23.91 -6.64
N LEU A 19 -11.08 23.22 -6.23
CA LEU A 19 -11.15 21.83 -5.73
C LEU A 19 -11.89 21.71 -4.38
N LEU A 20 -11.74 22.69 -3.48
CA LEU A 20 -12.48 22.76 -2.21
C LEU A 20 -13.97 23.03 -2.44
N LEU A 21 -14.33 23.89 -3.39
CA LEU A 21 -15.72 24.18 -3.76
C LEU A 21 -16.39 23.01 -4.51
N ALA A 22 -15.64 22.28 -5.35
CA ALA A 22 -16.13 21.08 -6.03
C ALA A 22 -16.41 19.91 -5.07
N SER A 23 -15.69 19.83 -3.95
CA SER A 23 -15.88 18.80 -2.92
C SER A 23 -17.14 19.02 -2.08
N ALA A 24 -17.58 20.27 -1.94
CA ALA A 24 -18.82 20.62 -1.22
C ALA A 24 -20.07 20.39 -2.10
N ALA A 25 -19.94 20.56 -3.43
CA ALA A 25 -21.06 20.46 -4.37
C ALA A 25 -21.63 19.02 -4.50
N THR A 26 -20.84 17.97 -4.24
CA THR A 26 -21.31 16.58 -4.36
C THR A 26 -22.09 16.08 -3.14
N ALA A 27 -22.07 16.80 -2.01
CA ALA A 27 -22.70 16.36 -0.77
C ALA A 27 -24.21 16.71 -0.67
N GLN A 28 -24.73 17.56 -1.57
CA GLN A 28 -26.12 18.05 -1.49
C GLN A 28 -27.07 17.48 -2.55
N ASP A 29 -26.56 16.81 -3.59
CA ASP A 29 -27.40 16.33 -4.71
C ASP A 29 -28.32 15.16 -4.31
N CYS A 30 -27.94 14.37 -3.29
CA CYS A 30 -28.73 13.22 -2.85
C CYS A 30 -29.96 13.58 -1.99
N LEU A 31 -30.08 14.79 -1.42
CA LEU A 31 -31.22 15.13 -0.56
C LEU A 31 -32.56 15.16 -1.31
N SER A 32 -32.51 15.23 -2.65
CA SER A 32 -33.68 15.16 -3.53
C SER A 32 -34.34 13.78 -3.60
N ALA A 33 -33.73 12.74 -3.01
CA ALA A 33 -34.26 11.39 -3.04
C ALA A 33 -35.59 11.29 -2.27
N THR A 34 -36.61 10.74 -2.94
CA THR A 34 -37.91 10.43 -2.35
C THR A 34 -37.94 8.99 -1.86
N PHE A 35 -38.38 8.78 -0.62
CA PHE A 35 -38.56 7.47 -0.02
C PHE A 35 -40.05 7.14 0.15
N SER A 36 -40.37 5.86 0.26
CA SER A 36 -41.73 5.41 0.58
C SER A 36 -42.28 6.12 1.82
N ASN A 37 -43.58 6.39 1.80
CA ASN A 37 -44.32 7.07 2.88
C ASN A 37 -43.85 8.52 3.18
N GLY A 38 -43.12 9.16 2.28
CA GLY A 38 -42.71 10.55 2.43
C GLY A 38 -41.65 10.78 3.51
N GLN A 39 -40.88 9.75 3.87
CA GLN A 39 -39.78 9.89 4.83
C GLN A 39 -38.72 10.85 4.30
N THR A 40 -38.24 11.75 5.17
CA THR A 40 -37.20 12.74 4.85
C THR A 40 -36.05 12.64 5.84
N PHE A 41 -34.83 12.87 5.36
CA PHE A 41 -33.62 12.82 6.17
C PHE A 41 -32.90 14.17 6.16
N GLY A 42 -32.29 14.54 7.28
CA GLY A 42 -31.61 15.84 7.42
C GLY A 42 -30.28 15.93 6.66
N LYS A 43 -29.62 14.79 6.41
CA LYS A 43 -28.33 14.72 5.71
C LYS A 43 -28.30 13.53 4.75
N CYS A 44 -27.41 13.62 3.77
CA CYS A 44 -27.10 12.51 2.88
C CYS A 44 -25.63 12.50 2.48
N ASN A 45 -25.18 11.35 2.00
CA ASN A 45 -23.86 11.15 1.44
C ASN A 45 -23.97 10.15 0.27
N SER A 46 -23.71 10.65 -0.95
CA SER A 46 -23.48 9.82 -2.12
C SER A 46 -22.11 9.13 -2.00
N MET A 47 -22.11 7.81 -2.02
CA MET A 47 -20.91 7.01 -1.89
C MET A 47 -20.09 7.06 -3.18
N PRO A 48 -18.75 7.04 -3.12
CA PRO A 48 -17.90 7.12 -4.31
C PRO A 48 -17.97 5.89 -5.21
N THR A 49 -18.51 4.77 -4.71
CA THR A 49 -18.53 3.48 -5.43
C THR A 49 -19.87 2.78 -5.30
N LEU A 50 -20.15 1.90 -6.26
CA LEU A 50 -21.33 1.03 -6.31
C LEU A 50 -22.67 1.78 -6.44
N GLY A 51 -22.66 3.06 -6.79
CA GLY A 51 -23.89 3.85 -6.95
C GLY A 51 -24.74 3.94 -5.68
N ALA A 52 -24.12 3.77 -4.51
CA ALA A 52 -24.80 3.74 -3.23
C ALA A 52 -24.96 5.15 -2.63
N SER A 53 -25.97 5.33 -1.79
CA SER A 53 -26.16 6.53 -0.99
C SER A 53 -26.61 6.18 0.43
N LEU A 54 -26.21 6.99 1.40
CA LEU A 54 -26.70 6.92 2.77
C LEU A 54 -27.37 8.24 3.12
N HIS A 55 -28.56 8.17 3.68
CA HIS A 55 -29.33 9.30 4.17
C HIS A 55 -29.57 9.10 5.65
N TRP A 56 -29.50 10.15 6.44
CA TRP A 56 -29.71 10.02 7.87
C TRP A 56 -30.20 11.29 8.56
N THR A 57 -30.82 11.10 9.71
CA THR A 57 -31.13 12.13 10.70
C THR A 57 -30.52 11.69 12.03
N TYR A 58 -29.58 12.47 12.56
CA TYR A 58 -28.92 12.18 13.82
C TYR A 58 -29.64 12.85 15.00
N HIS A 59 -29.91 12.08 16.05
CA HIS A 59 -30.60 12.49 17.27
C HIS A 59 -29.60 12.54 18.43
N ALA A 60 -29.09 13.73 18.72
CA ALA A 60 -28.07 13.92 19.75
C ALA A 60 -28.54 13.55 21.17
N ALA A 61 -29.84 13.63 21.46
CA ALA A 61 -30.41 13.38 22.79
C ALA A 61 -30.23 11.94 23.28
N ASN A 62 -30.24 10.97 22.36
CA ASN A 62 -30.17 9.54 22.65
C ASN A 62 -29.05 8.83 21.85
N GLY A 63 -28.26 9.59 21.08
CA GLY A 63 -27.15 9.06 20.28
C GLY A 63 -27.60 8.12 19.16
N THR A 64 -28.85 8.25 18.69
CA THR A 64 -29.37 7.42 17.59
C THR A 64 -29.33 8.13 16.25
N ALA A 65 -29.34 7.36 15.17
CA ALA A 65 -29.50 7.86 13.82
C ALA A 65 -30.57 7.04 13.10
N ASP A 66 -31.55 7.73 12.54
CA ASP A 66 -32.46 7.14 11.55
C ASP A 66 -31.72 7.15 10.22
N ILE A 67 -31.62 6.00 9.56
CA ILE A 67 -30.86 5.84 8.32
C ILE A 67 -31.73 5.27 7.21
N ALA A 68 -31.42 5.67 5.98
CA ALA A 68 -31.81 5.01 4.75
C ALA A 68 -30.57 4.77 3.88
N PHE A 69 -30.16 3.51 3.75
CA PHE A 69 -29.09 3.11 2.85
C PHE A 69 -29.68 2.59 1.54
N ARG A 70 -29.34 3.21 0.41
CA ARG A 70 -29.83 2.83 -0.92
C ARG A 70 -28.67 2.38 -1.80
N ALA A 71 -28.82 1.27 -2.50
CA ALA A 71 -27.84 0.83 -3.50
C ALA A 71 -28.49 0.01 -4.63
N PRO A 72 -28.01 0.14 -5.88
CA PRO A 72 -28.47 -0.65 -7.00
C PRO A 72 -28.01 -2.12 -6.86
N SER A 73 -28.94 -3.04 -7.07
CA SER A 73 -28.67 -4.48 -7.21
C SER A 73 -29.90 -5.13 -7.84
N GLY A 74 -29.71 -6.12 -8.71
CA GLY A 74 -30.83 -6.83 -9.33
C GLY A 74 -31.66 -7.61 -8.31
N SER A 75 -32.83 -8.11 -8.72
CA SER A 75 -33.71 -8.93 -7.86
C SER A 75 -33.01 -10.21 -7.36
N ASN A 76 -32.11 -10.76 -8.17
CA ASN A 76 -31.27 -11.90 -7.82
C ASN A 76 -29.97 -11.49 -7.10
N GLY A 77 -29.95 -10.32 -6.48
CA GLY A 77 -28.80 -9.75 -5.80
C GLY A 77 -29.12 -9.30 -4.39
N TRP A 78 -28.10 -8.78 -3.73
CA TRP A 78 -28.17 -8.23 -2.39
C TRP A 78 -27.37 -6.93 -2.30
N VAL A 79 -27.70 -6.10 -1.31
CA VAL A 79 -26.90 -4.96 -0.90
C VAL A 79 -26.69 -5.00 0.60
N GLY A 80 -25.57 -4.48 1.08
CA GLY A 80 -25.28 -4.44 2.50
C GLY A 80 -24.62 -3.14 2.92
N TRP A 81 -24.93 -2.71 4.14
CA TRP A 81 -24.31 -1.57 4.80
C TRP A 81 -24.07 -1.88 6.27
N GLY A 82 -23.01 -1.34 6.85
CA GLY A 82 -22.80 -1.50 8.28
C GLY A 82 -21.69 -0.64 8.85
N ILE A 83 -21.51 -0.78 10.16
CA ILE A 83 -20.50 -0.08 10.96
C ILE A 83 -19.44 -1.09 11.39
N ASN A 84 -18.17 -0.71 11.20
CA ASN A 84 -17.03 -1.42 11.74
C ASN A 84 -16.60 -0.82 13.08
N THR A 85 -16.71 -1.62 14.14
CA THR A 85 -16.31 -1.25 15.51
C THR A 85 -14.89 -1.69 15.87
N GLY A 86 -14.24 -2.52 15.05
CA GLY A 86 -12.90 -3.07 15.27
C GLY A 86 -11.82 -2.59 14.29
N GLY A 87 -12.12 -1.72 13.34
CA GLY A 87 -11.22 -1.31 12.25
C GLY A 87 -11.92 -0.57 11.10
N GLY A 88 -11.35 -0.64 9.90
CA GLY A 88 -11.80 0.11 8.71
C GLY A 88 -12.08 -0.73 7.45
N GLY A 89 -12.47 -2.00 7.62
CA GLY A 89 -12.70 -2.93 6.50
C GLY A 89 -13.89 -3.87 6.72
N MET A 90 -14.00 -4.96 5.95
CA MET A 90 -15.12 -5.92 6.11
C MET A 90 -15.09 -6.60 7.48
N ALA A 91 -13.96 -7.21 7.85
CA ALA A 91 -13.80 -7.89 9.14
C ALA A 91 -13.89 -6.90 10.31
N GLY A 92 -14.67 -7.26 11.34
CA GLY A 92 -15.03 -6.41 12.48
C GLY A 92 -16.36 -5.67 12.32
N SER A 93 -17.05 -5.79 11.17
CA SER A 93 -18.28 -5.04 10.90
C SER A 93 -19.54 -5.74 11.40
N SER A 94 -20.48 -4.95 11.89
CA SER A 94 -21.87 -5.35 12.08
C SER A 94 -22.69 -4.76 10.94
N VAL A 95 -23.40 -5.61 10.19
CA VAL A 95 -24.00 -5.25 8.90
C VAL A 95 -25.48 -5.61 8.81
N LEU A 96 -26.19 -4.79 8.04
CA LEU A 96 -27.55 -4.99 7.56
C LEU A 96 -27.45 -5.38 6.08
N ILE A 97 -28.03 -6.51 5.69
CA ILE A 97 -28.01 -7.00 4.31
C ILE A 97 -29.44 -7.14 3.81
N ALA A 98 -29.79 -6.44 2.74
CA ALA A 98 -31.07 -6.59 2.05
C ALA A 98 -30.95 -7.53 0.85
N SER A 99 -31.91 -8.43 0.74
CA SER A 99 -32.09 -9.34 -0.39
C SER A 99 -33.55 -9.75 -0.49
N GLN A 100 -33.93 -10.36 -1.62
CA GLN A 100 -35.23 -11.00 -1.81
C GLN A 100 -35.10 -12.52 -1.79
N ASP A 101 -36.13 -13.19 -1.28
CA ASP A 101 -36.29 -14.62 -1.44
C ASP A 101 -36.82 -15.00 -2.84
N SER A 102 -37.02 -16.29 -3.11
CA SER A 102 -37.55 -16.77 -4.38
C SER A 102 -38.99 -16.32 -4.66
N SER A 103 -39.73 -15.85 -3.65
CA SER A 103 -41.08 -15.27 -3.82
C SER A 103 -41.05 -13.78 -4.16
N GLY A 104 -39.87 -13.15 -4.16
CA GLY A 104 -39.70 -11.71 -4.35
C GLY A 104 -39.91 -10.90 -3.07
N THR A 105 -40.07 -11.55 -1.92
CA THR A 105 -40.24 -10.87 -0.63
C THR A 105 -38.90 -10.37 -0.13
N ALA A 106 -38.77 -9.04 0.02
CA ALA A 106 -37.54 -8.42 0.50
C ALA A 106 -37.45 -8.53 2.03
N SER A 107 -36.25 -8.84 2.54
CA SER A 107 -35.96 -8.90 3.98
C SER A 107 -34.58 -8.33 4.30
N VAL A 108 -34.34 -8.01 5.58
CA VAL A 108 -33.05 -7.55 6.09
C VAL A 108 -32.45 -8.60 7.03
N LEU A 109 -31.28 -9.11 6.67
CA LEU A 109 -30.45 -9.94 7.55
C LEU A 109 -29.51 -9.05 8.36
N MET A 110 -29.51 -9.24 9.69
CA MET A 110 -28.54 -8.64 10.61
C MET A 110 -27.47 -9.65 10.97
N THR A 111 -26.20 -9.34 10.72
CA THR A 111 -25.10 -10.25 11.07
C THR A 111 -23.78 -9.53 11.39
N ASN A 112 -22.88 -10.25 12.05
CA ASN A 112 -21.53 -9.79 12.37
C ASN A 112 -20.51 -10.48 11.46
N LEU A 113 -19.64 -9.69 10.84
CA LEU A 113 -18.57 -10.15 9.96
C LEU A 113 -17.25 -10.15 10.74
N ASP A 114 -16.92 -11.27 11.39
CA ASP A 114 -15.67 -11.36 12.17
C ASP A 114 -14.45 -11.71 11.30
N SER A 115 -14.66 -12.19 10.08
CA SER A 115 -13.60 -12.49 9.11
C SER A 115 -14.05 -12.18 7.68
N THR A 116 -13.12 -12.30 6.72
CA THR A 116 -13.41 -12.23 5.28
C THR A 116 -13.74 -13.59 4.68
N ALA A 117 -14.08 -14.60 5.51
CA ALA A 117 -14.41 -15.93 5.04
C ALA A 117 -15.71 -15.91 4.20
N PRO A 118 -15.83 -16.78 3.19
CA PRO A 118 -16.97 -16.79 2.26
C PRO A 118 -18.27 -17.31 2.89
N SER A 119 -18.22 -17.85 4.10
CA SER A 119 -19.40 -18.31 4.83
C SER A 119 -19.94 -17.21 5.73
N LEU A 120 -21.14 -16.73 5.43
CA LEU A 120 -21.89 -15.93 6.40
C LEU A 120 -22.37 -16.85 7.54
N PRO A 121 -22.29 -16.41 8.81
CA PRO A 121 -22.99 -17.11 9.87
C PRO A 121 -24.48 -17.14 9.50
N LEU A 122 -25.03 -18.35 9.39
CA LEU A 122 -26.39 -18.63 8.90
C LEU A 122 -27.51 -18.18 9.85
N GLN A 123 -27.26 -17.26 10.78
CA GLN A 123 -28.23 -16.87 11.80
C GLN A 123 -28.23 -15.36 12.04
N PRO A 124 -29.41 -14.75 12.27
CA PRO A 124 -29.50 -13.40 12.79
C PRO A 124 -28.65 -13.26 14.05
N ALA A 125 -27.74 -12.30 14.07
CA ALA A 125 -26.90 -12.03 15.22
C ALA A 125 -27.33 -10.74 15.89
N THR A 126 -27.21 -10.68 17.22
CA THR A 126 -27.20 -9.41 17.94
C THR A 126 -25.99 -8.61 17.45
N LEU A 127 -26.24 -7.46 16.82
CA LEU A 127 -25.18 -6.59 16.31
C LEU A 127 -24.36 -5.99 17.46
N LYS A 128 -23.13 -5.57 17.15
CA LYS A 128 -22.24 -4.87 18.11
C LYS A 128 -22.69 -3.43 18.42
N PHE A 129 -23.80 -3.01 17.83
CA PHE A 129 -24.52 -1.77 18.11
C PHE A 129 -26.02 -2.04 18.16
N ALA A 130 -26.77 -1.24 18.92
CA ALA A 130 -28.21 -1.44 19.06
C ALA A 130 -28.96 -0.95 17.81
N VAL A 131 -29.98 -1.71 17.41
CA VAL A 131 -30.94 -1.34 16.37
C VAL A 131 -32.32 -1.27 17.02
N ALA A 132 -32.98 -0.11 16.92
CA ALA A 132 -34.29 0.09 17.48
C ALA A 132 -35.36 -0.39 16.49
N GLY A 133 -36.23 -1.30 16.95
CA GLY A 133 -37.26 -1.92 16.13
C GLY A 133 -36.70 -2.87 15.06
N THR A 134 -37.57 -3.27 14.13
CA THR A 134 -37.21 -4.13 13.00
C THR A 134 -36.82 -3.28 11.81
N PRO A 135 -35.62 -3.47 11.20
CA PRO A 135 -35.26 -2.81 9.96
C PRO A 135 -36.28 -3.08 8.85
N ALA A 136 -36.64 -2.05 8.09
CA ALA A 136 -37.49 -2.18 6.92
C ALA A 136 -36.66 -2.19 5.64
N VAL A 137 -37.21 -2.77 4.58
CA VAL A 137 -36.57 -2.80 3.25
C VAL A 137 -37.59 -2.49 2.17
N GLU A 138 -37.15 -1.71 1.19
CA GLU A 138 -37.87 -1.44 -0.04
C GLU A 138 -37.02 -1.89 -1.23
N TYR A 139 -37.67 -2.45 -2.25
CA TYR A 139 -37.05 -2.68 -3.55
C TYR A 139 -37.85 -1.99 -4.63
N SER A 140 -37.23 -1.02 -5.30
CA SER A 140 -37.86 -0.20 -6.33
C SER A 140 -36.83 0.27 -7.34
N GLY A 141 -37.18 0.24 -8.63
CA GLY A 141 -36.32 0.72 -9.72
C GLY A 141 -34.95 0.01 -9.82
N GLY A 142 -34.87 -1.27 -9.44
CA GLY A 142 -33.61 -2.04 -9.47
C GLY A 142 -32.64 -1.68 -8.33
N ALA A 143 -33.13 -1.08 -7.26
CA ALA A 143 -32.35 -0.75 -6.08
C ALA A 143 -33.05 -1.19 -4.80
N TYR A 144 -32.25 -1.59 -3.83
CA TYR A 144 -32.69 -1.85 -2.47
C TYR A 144 -32.47 -0.60 -1.61
N THR A 145 -33.41 -0.33 -0.71
CA THR A 145 -33.28 0.68 0.35
C THR A 145 -33.52 0.02 1.71
N ILE A 146 -32.52 0.09 2.58
CA ILE A 146 -32.57 -0.41 3.97
C ILE A 146 -32.88 0.77 4.88
N PHE A 147 -33.95 0.66 5.68
CA PHE A 147 -34.31 1.64 6.71
C PHE A 147 -34.06 1.04 8.09
N ALA A 148 -33.38 1.79 8.96
CA ALA A 148 -33.14 1.37 10.35
C ALA A 148 -32.92 2.59 11.25
N THR A 149 -33.21 2.41 12.55
CA THR A 149 -32.79 3.35 13.60
C THR A 149 -31.69 2.68 14.41
N ILE A 150 -30.49 3.25 14.43
CA ILE A 150 -29.31 2.65 15.06
C ILE A 150 -28.77 3.54 16.17
N THR A 151 -28.25 2.95 17.24
CA THR A 151 -27.43 3.68 18.23
C THR A 151 -25.99 3.69 17.75
N LEU A 152 -25.36 4.87 17.67
CA LEU A 152 -23.97 4.97 17.24
C LEU A 152 -23.03 4.37 18.31
N PRO A 153 -22.20 3.38 17.96
CA PRO A 153 -21.37 2.69 18.95
C PRO A 153 -20.27 3.59 19.49
N GLY A 154 -19.93 3.38 20.77
CA GLY A 154 -18.84 4.09 21.45
C GLY A 154 -19.12 5.55 21.79
N ASN A 155 -20.40 5.98 21.78
CA ASN A 155 -20.81 7.37 22.02
C ASN A 155 -20.02 8.38 21.15
N ASN A 156 -19.79 8.00 19.90
CA ASN A 156 -18.99 8.74 18.93
C ASN A 156 -19.82 8.94 17.65
N THR A 157 -19.84 10.16 17.11
CA THR A 157 -20.54 10.44 15.86
C THR A 157 -19.73 10.03 14.63
N GLN A 158 -18.41 9.86 14.79
CA GLN A 158 -17.51 9.40 13.73
C GLN A 158 -17.44 7.87 13.69
N GLN A 159 -18.02 7.31 12.64
CA GLN A 159 -18.11 5.87 12.44
C GLN A 159 -17.35 5.43 11.20
N SER A 160 -16.74 4.25 11.27
CA SER A 160 -16.23 3.59 10.08
C SER A 160 -17.35 2.78 9.45
N THR A 161 -17.77 3.14 8.25
CA THR A 161 -18.87 2.47 7.55
C THR A 161 -18.34 1.69 6.34
N VAL A 162 -19.02 0.60 6.02
CA VAL A 162 -18.73 -0.25 4.87
C VAL A 162 -20.00 -0.53 4.10
N TRP A 163 -19.90 -0.71 2.79
CA TRP A 163 -21.04 -1.09 1.95
C TRP A 163 -20.62 -2.06 0.85
N GLN A 164 -21.56 -2.90 0.40
CA GLN A 164 -21.34 -3.81 -0.71
C GLN A 164 -22.62 -4.09 -1.49
N ALA A 165 -22.44 -4.59 -2.70
CA ALA A 165 -23.48 -5.22 -3.51
C ALA A 165 -22.92 -6.51 -4.13
N GLY A 166 -23.78 -7.51 -4.29
CA GLY A 166 -23.41 -8.81 -4.83
C GLY A 166 -24.61 -9.60 -5.35
N SER A 167 -24.33 -10.80 -5.86
CA SER A 167 -25.35 -11.72 -6.36
C SER A 167 -25.79 -12.73 -5.30
N LEU A 168 -27.00 -13.25 -5.45
CA LEU A 168 -27.46 -14.44 -4.72
C LEU A 168 -27.04 -15.71 -5.47
N SER A 169 -26.80 -16.79 -4.72
CA SER A 169 -26.54 -18.13 -5.26
C SER A 169 -27.44 -19.12 -4.53
N GLY A 170 -28.39 -19.75 -5.25
CA GLY A 170 -29.38 -20.64 -4.64
C GLY A 170 -30.26 -19.97 -3.58
N GLY A 171 -30.56 -18.68 -3.75
CA GLY A 171 -31.30 -17.89 -2.76
C GLY A 171 -30.50 -17.45 -1.54
N GLN A 172 -29.20 -17.75 -1.48
CA GLN A 172 -28.30 -17.36 -0.39
C GLN A 172 -27.36 -16.23 -0.82
N ILE A 173 -26.93 -15.42 0.15
CA ILE A 173 -25.97 -14.34 -0.08
C ILE A 173 -24.61 -14.92 -0.49
N SER A 174 -24.17 -14.61 -1.71
CA SER A 174 -22.86 -15.02 -2.24
C SER A 174 -21.80 -13.95 -1.95
N PRO A 175 -20.49 -14.30 -1.89
CA PRO A 175 -19.42 -13.31 -1.78
C PRO A 175 -19.51 -12.21 -2.85
N HIS A 176 -19.33 -10.96 -2.43
CA HIS A 176 -19.29 -9.83 -3.36
C HIS A 176 -18.01 -9.87 -4.24
N PRO A 177 -18.02 -9.24 -5.43
CA PRO A 177 -16.81 -9.11 -6.24
C PRO A 177 -15.67 -8.38 -5.51
N THR A 178 -14.43 -8.63 -5.93
CA THR A 178 -13.22 -7.96 -5.40
C THR A 178 -12.67 -6.92 -6.37
N ALA A 179 -13.54 -6.32 -7.18
CA ALA A 179 -13.17 -5.25 -8.10
C ALA A 179 -12.75 -3.98 -7.33
N PRO A 180 -12.01 -3.04 -7.96
CA PRO A 180 -11.55 -1.82 -7.30
C PRO A 180 -12.66 -1.02 -6.60
N ALA A 181 -13.85 -0.95 -7.20
CA ALA A 181 -15.02 -0.30 -6.61
C ALA A 181 -15.42 -0.94 -5.27
N ASN A 182 -15.49 -2.28 -5.20
CA ASN A 182 -15.81 -3.02 -3.98
C ASN A 182 -14.72 -2.87 -2.91
N LEU A 183 -13.44 -2.90 -3.30
CA LEU A 183 -12.33 -2.76 -2.37
C LEU A 183 -12.23 -1.35 -1.78
N ALA A 184 -12.80 -0.34 -2.46
CA ALA A 184 -12.89 1.03 -2.01
C ALA A 184 -14.20 1.36 -1.25
N SER A 185 -15.11 0.40 -1.08
CA SER A 185 -16.41 0.60 -0.42
C SER A 185 -16.34 0.65 1.11
N ALA A 186 -15.51 1.56 1.63
CA ALA A 186 -15.38 1.84 3.04
C ALA A 186 -15.04 3.33 3.25
N GLN A 187 -15.63 3.94 4.28
CA GLN A 187 -15.36 5.33 4.63
C GLN A 187 -15.40 5.60 6.13
N ARG A 188 -14.86 6.73 6.57
CA ARG A 188 -15.21 7.31 7.87
C ARG A 188 -16.23 8.41 7.64
N LEU A 189 -17.38 8.30 8.30
CA LEU A 189 -18.48 9.25 8.24
C LEU A 189 -18.74 9.82 9.63
N ASP A 190 -18.82 11.14 9.74
CA ASP A 190 -19.34 11.81 10.92
C ASP A 190 -20.84 12.07 10.76
N PHE A 191 -21.66 11.37 11.55
CA PHE A 191 -23.11 11.50 11.50
C PHE A 191 -23.61 12.88 11.95
N LEU A 192 -22.81 13.65 12.71
CA LEU A 192 -23.19 14.99 13.15
C LEU A 192 -22.87 16.04 12.09
N SER A 193 -21.64 16.11 11.60
CA SER A 193 -21.27 17.12 10.59
C SER A 193 -21.72 16.73 9.18
N GLY A 194 -21.73 15.43 8.87
CA GLY A 194 -21.86 14.89 7.51
C GLY A 194 -20.56 14.90 6.72
N SER A 195 -19.44 15.23 7.37
CA SER A 195 -18.12 15.08 6.77
C SER A 195 -17.81 13.60 6.56
N SER A 196 -17.43 13.24 5.33
CA SER A 196 -16.94 11.92 5.00
C SER A 196 -15.52 12.00 4.45
N THR A 197 -14.70 11.04 4.86
CA THR A 197 -13.37 10.84 4.32
C THR A 197 -13.26 9.38 3.89
N GLY A 198 -12.54 9.11 2.82
CA GLY A 198 -12.18 7.74 2.47
C GLY A 198 -11.60 7.05 3.70
N ALA A 199 -11.99 5.79 3.96
CA ALA A 199 -11.59 5.12 5.19
C ALA A 199 -10.07 5.25 5.31
N SER A 200 -9.58 5.80 6.43
CA SER A 200 -8.14 5.82 6.72
C SER A 200 -7.69 4.36 6.78
N ASN A 201 -7.27 3.87 5.62
CA ASN A 201 -6.88 2.50 5.44
C ASN A 201 -5.43 2.46 5.92
N SER A 202 -5.26 2.61 7.24
CA SER A 202 -3.96 2.63 7.93
C SER A 202 -3.09 1.46 7.48
N ARG A 203 -3.72 0.34 7.13
CA ARG A 203 -3.11 -0.82 6.50
C ARG A 203 -2.59 -0.55 5.08
N LEU A 204 -3.35 0.08 4.18
CA LEU A 204 -2.86 0.50 2.86
C LEU A 204 -1.74 1.53 2.99
N HIS A 205 -1.89 2.50 3.88
CA HIS A 205 -0.85 3.49 4.17
C HIS A 205 0.45 2.80 4.61
N ARG A 206 0.38 1.84 5.55
CA ARG A 206 1.51 1.02 5.98
C ARG A 206 2.08 0.13 4.87
N LYS A 207 1.24 -0.44 4.00
CA LYS A 207 1.69 -1.18 2.80
C LYS A 207 2.48 -0.27 1.85
N ASN A 208 2.00 0.96 1.63
CA ASN A 208 2.68 1.96 0.82
C ASN A 208 4.02 2.36 1.44
N ILE A 209 4.07 2.62 2.76
CA ILE A 209 5.32 2.89 3.48
C ILE A 209 6.30 1.72 3.32
N HIS A 210 5.85 0.47 3.52
CA HIS A 210 6.67 -0.71 3.31
C HIS A 210 7.24 -0.78 1.89
N GLY A 211 6.41 -0.54 0.87
CA GLY A 211 6.85 -0.52 -0.52
C GLY A 211 7.89 0.57 -0.81
N VAL A 212 7.65 1.80 -0.33
CA VAL A 212 8.57 2.94 -0.53
C VAL A 212 9.90 2.70 0.19
N LEU A 213 9.88 2.34 1.47
CA LEU A 213 11.09 2.07 2.26
C LEU A 213 11.97 1.03 1.56
N ASN A 214 11.39 -0.09 1.14
CA ASN A 214 12.14 -1.17 0.51
C ASN A 214 12.62 -0.82 -0.90
N THR A 215 11.86 -0.02 -1.66
CA THR A 215 12.31 0.44 -2.98
C THR A 215 13.49 1.40 -2.86
N VAL A 216 13.44 2.36 -1.94
CA VAL A 216 14.54 3.30 -1.69
C VAL A 216 15.76 2.56 -1.14
N ALA A 217 15.58 1.71 -0.12
CA ALA A 217 16.64 0.95 0.49
C ALA A 217 17.32 -0.01 -0.50
N TRP A 218 16.59 -1.05 -0.92
CA TRP A 218 17.15 -2.18 -1.66
C TRP A 218 17.22 -1.92 -3.17
N GLY A 219 16.32 -1.10 -3.70
CA GLY A 219 16.24 -0.81 -5.14
C GLY A 219 17.10 0.36 -5.60
N ILE A 220 17.52 1.25 -4.69
CA ILE A 220 18.27 2.48 -5.05
C ILE A 220 19.57 2.60 -4.26
N LEU A 221 19.52 2.66 -2.93
CA LEU A 221 20.71 2.93 -2.11
C LEU A 221 21.75 1.81 -2.22
N ILE A 222 21.34 0.54 -2.04
CA ILE A 222 22.24 -0.62 -2.10
C ILE A 222 22.94 -0.74 -3.48
N PRO A 223 22.22 -0.69 -4.62
CA PRO A 223 22.85 -0.70 -5.94
C PRO A 223 23.75 0.51 -6.19
N THR A 224 23.35 1.72 -5.76
CA THR A 224 24.15 2.94 -5.92
C THR A 224 25.48 2.82 -5.18
N GLY A 225 25.45 2.34 -3.93
CA GLY A 225 26.67 2.06 -3.17
C GLY A 225 27.58 1.04 -3.85
N ALA A 226 27.02 0.00 -4.48
CA ALA A 226 27.79 -0.98 -5.23
C ALA A 226 28.44 -0.41 -6.50
N ILE A 227 27.71 0.42 -7.25
CA ILE A 227 28.23 1.17 -8.41
C ILE A 227 29.38 2.08 -7.98
N ILE A 228 29.21 2.83 -6.89
CA ILE A 228 30.26 3.68 -6.32
C ILE A 228 31.54 2.87 -6.03
N ALA A 229 31.41 1.76 -5.29
CA ALA A 229 32.57 0.93 -4.97
C ALA A 229 33.24 0.32 -6.20
N ARG A 230 32.48 -0.09 -7.21
CA ARG A 230 33.03 -0.72 -8.42
C ARG A 230 33.84 0.26 -9.26
N TYR A 231 33.29 1.46 -9.49
CA TYR A 231 33.81 2.38 -10.50
C TYR A 231 34.68 3.48 -9.91
N LEU A 232 34.34 4.04 -8.74
CA LEU A 232 35.12 5.15 -8.19
C LEU A 232 36.46 4.67 -7.59
N ARG A 233 36.55 3.41 -7.15
CA ARG A 233 37.82 2.82 -6.66
C ARG A 233 38.95 2.80 -7.69
N VAL A 234 38.63 3.00 -8.97
CA VAL A 234 39.62 3.00 -10.06
C VAL A 234 40.44 4.28 -10.05
N PHE A 235 39.87 5.38 -9.55
CA PHE A 235 40.52 6.69 -9.50
C PHE A 235 41.25 6.87 -8.18
N GLU A 236 42.55 7.16 -8.25
CA GLU A 236 43.38 7.38 -7.05
C GLU A 236 42.95 8.62 -6.26
N SER A 237 42.49 9.66 -6.96
CA SER A 237 41.94 10.87 -6.33
C SER A 237 40.67 10.63 -5.52
N ALA A 238 40.01 9.49 -5.71
CA ALA A 238 38.82 9.11 -4.97
C ALA A 238 39.13 8.20 -3.75
N ASP A 239 40.39 7.86 -3.50
CA ASP A 239 40.78 7.12 -2.29
C ASP A 239 41.05 8.11 -1.13
N PRO A 240 40.47 7.90 0.07
CA PRO A 240 39.60 6.81 0.52
C PRO A 240 38.09 7.08 0.36
N ALA A 241 37.71 8.20 -0.26
CA ALA A 241 36.32 8.66 -0.35
C ALA A 241 35.34 7.62 -0.92
N TRP A 242 35.71 6.86 -1.95
CA TRP A 242 34.85 5.82 -2.54
C TRP A 242 34.42 4.77 -1.50
N PHE A 243 35.31 4.44 -0.56
CA PHE A 243 35.09 3.42 0.45
C PHE A 243 34.09 3.90 1.51
N TYR A 244 34.25 5.14 1.98
CA TYR A 244 33.30 5.75 2.91
C TYR A 244 31.93 5.99 2.28
N LEU A 245 31.88 6.45 1.02
CA LEU A 245 30.63 6.58 0.28
C LEU A 245 29.94 5.24 0.10
N HIS A 246 30.67 4.18 -0.28
CA HIS A 246 30.10 2.84 -0.35
C HIS A 246 29.46 2.43 0.98
N ILE A 247 30.21 2.51 2.09
CA ILE A 247 29.71 2.14 3.41
C ILE A 247 28.49 2.97 3.81
N ALA A 248 28.51 4.29 3.58
CA ALA A 248 27.38 5.17 3.91
C ALA A 248 26.10 4.71 3.21
N PHE A 249 26.14 4.48 1.89
CA PHE A 249 25.00 3.97 1.13
C PHE A 249 24.56 2.57 1.58
N GLN A 250 25.52 1.66 1.86
CA GLN A 250 25.19 0.32 2.34
C GLN A 250 24.52 0.33 3.73
N CYS A 251 25.07 1.08 4.68
CA CYS A 251 24.53 1.19 6.03
C CYS A 251 23.15 1.87 6.03
N SER A 252 22.99 2.99 5.32
CA SER A 252 21.69 3.66 5.19
C SER A 252 20.65 2.77 4.52
N GLY A 253 21.03 2.09 3.42
CA GLY A 253 20.16 1.13 2.75
C GLY A 253 19.75 -0.02 3.66
N TYR A 254 20.69 -0.60 4.40
CA TYR A 254 20.41 -1.70 5.33
C TYR A 254 19.46 -1.29 6.47
N ILE A 255 19.70 -0.13 7.11
CA ILE A 255 18.85 0.38 8.21
C ILE A 255 17.40 0.59 7.74
N LEU A 256 17.21 1.28 6.61
CA LEU A 256 15.88 1.49 6.02
C LEU A 256 15.25 0.17 5.60
N GLY A 257 16.06 -0.75 5.06
CA GLY A 257 15.64 -2.09 4.67
C GLY A 257 15.17 -2.95 5.84
N VAL A 258 15.83 -2.88 7.00
CA VAL A 258 15.41 -3.56 8.24
C VAL A 258 14.06 -3.04 8.71
N ALA A 259 13.87 -1.72 8.74
CA ALA A 259 12.59 -1.11 9.10
C ALA A 259 11.46 -1.53 8.14
N GLY A 260 11.75 -1.50 6.83
CA GLY A 260 10.83 -1.98 5.79
C GLY A 260 10.49 -3.46 5.95
N TRP A 261 11.47 -4.32 6.20
CA TRP A 261 11.29 -5.76 6.42
C TRP A 261 10.45 -6.05 7.67
N GLY A 262 10.75 -5.40 8.80
CA GLY A 262 9.98 -5.53 10.04
C GLY A 262 8.51 -5.11 9.87
N LEU A 263 8.27 -4.00 9.16
CA LEU A 263 6.92 -3.58 8.80
C LEU A 263 6.20 -4.61 7.91
N GLY A 264 6.93 -5.24 6.98
CA GLY A 264 6.42 -6.33 6.14
C GLY A 264 5.99 -7.56 6.94
N LEU A 265 6.79 -7.97 7.94
CA LEU A 265 6.42 -9.06 8.86
C LEU A 265 5.16 -8.73 9.65
N LYS A 266 5.06 -7.50 10.19
CA LYS A 266 3.87 -7.06 10.92
C LYS A 266 2.63 -7.08 10.04
N LEU A 267 2.72 -6.53 8.81
CA LEU A 267 1.65 -6.59 7.82
C LEU A 267 1.25 -8.05 7.51
N GLY A 268 2.21 -8.97 7.44
CA GLY A 268 1.96 -10.40 7.28
C GLY A 268 1.19 -11.00 8.45
N SER A 269 1.58 -10.71 9.70
CA SER A 269 0.88 -11.21 10.89
C SER A 269 -0.57 -10.71 11.02
N GLU A 270 -0.87 -9.54 10.47
CA GLU A 270 -2.21 -8.95 10.46
C GLU A 270 -3.05 -9.42 9.27
N SER A 271 -2.51 -10.29 8.41
CA SER A 271 -3.15 -10.78 7.18
C SER A 271 -3.52 -12.26 7.31
N VAL A 272 -4.40 -12.59 8.26
CA VAL A 272 -4.83 -13.98 8.51
C VAL A 272 -5.49 -14.56 7.25
N GLY A 273 -5.06 -15.74 6.82
CA GLY A 273 -5.61 -16.45 5.66
C GLY A 273 -5.03 -16.07 4.29
N ILE A 274 -4.17 -15.05 4.18
CA ILE A 274 -3.52 -14.66 2.91
C ILE A 274 -2.01 -14.47 3.15
N THR A 275 -1.20 -15.39 2.61
CA THR A 275 0.26 -15.29 2.65
C THR A 275 0.84 -15.27 1.24
N TYR A 276 1.59 -14.22 0.91
CA TYR A 276 2.34 -14.14 -0.35
C TYR A 276 3.69 -14.85 -0.22
N HIS A 277 3.67 -16.19 -0.23
CA HIS A 277 4.83 -17.03 0.05
C HIS A 277 6.09 -16.65 -0.76
N PRO A 278 6.03 -16.42 -2.09
CA PRO A 278 7.24 -16.09 -2.85
C PRO A 278 7.88 -14.76 -2.43
N HIS A 279 7.08 -13.70 -2.28
CA HIS A 279 7.58 -12.38 -1.90
C HIS A 279 8.15 -12.39 -0.47
N ARG A 280 7.47 -13.08 0.45
CA ARG A 280 7.93 -13.22 1.84
C ARG A 280 9.25 -14.00 1.92
N ASN A 281 9.34 -15.14 1.24
CA ASN A 281 10.53 -16.00 1.30
C ASN A 281 11.74 -15.31 0.69
N ILE A 282 11.57 -14.65 -0.47
CA ILE A 282 12.64 -13.86 -1.08
C ILE A 282 13.04 -12.69 -0.17
N GLY A 283 12.07 -12.00 0.44
CA GLY A 283 12.34 -10.92 1.41
C GLY A 283 13.16 -11.37 2.62
N ILE A 284 12.86 -12.55 3.18
CA ILE A 284 13.66 -13.15 4.27
C ILE A 284 15.06 -13.51 3.78
N ALA A 285 15.19 -14.11 2.59
CA ALA A 285 16.49 -14.44 2.02
C ALA A 285 17.37 -13.19 1.80
N ILE A 286 16.80 -12.11 1.24
CA ILE A 286 17.48 -10.82 1.08
C ILE A 286 17.99 -10.31 2.42
N PHE A 287 17.14 -10.31 3.45
CA PHE A 287 17.51 -9.85 4.78
C PHE A 287 18.68 -10.67 5.34
N CYS A 288 18.60 -12.00 5.33
CA CYS A 288 19.69 -12.86 5.80
C CYS A 288 21.01 -12.62 5.05
N LEU A 289 20.97 -12.55 3.72
CA LEU A 289 22.16 -12.31 2.89
C LEU A 289 22.74 -10.91 3.10
N ALA A 290 21.90 -9.89 3.30
CA ALA A 290 22.34 -8.54 3.60
C ALA A 290 22.97 -8.44 5.01
N THR A 291 22.42 -9.13 6.00
CA THR A 291 23.03 -9.21 7.34
C THR A 291 24.40 -9.86 7.28
N LEU A 292 24.55 -10.95 6.51
CA LEU A 292 25.85 -11.55 6.21
C LEU A 292 26.80 -10.51 5.61
N GLN A 293 26.33 -9.67 4.68
CA GLN A 293 27.14 -8.61 4.10
C GLN A 293 27.61 -7.54 5.08
N VAL A 294 26.81 -7.19 6.08
CA VAL A 294 27.24 -6.28 7.14
C VAL A 294 28.41 -6.89 7.93
N PHE A 295 28.37 -8.19 8.23
CA PHE A 295 29.49 -8.90 8.86
C PHE A 295 30.76 -8.92 7.99
N ALA A 296 30.65 -8.70 6.67
CA ALA A 296 31.82 -8.58 5.80
C ALA A 296 32.75 -7.42 6.22
N LEU A 297 32.21 -6.35 6.82
CA LEU A 297 33.01 -5.26 7.38
C LEU A 297 33.85 -5.71 8.57
N LEU A 298 33.25 -6.48 9.49
CA LEU A 298 33.91 -6.97 10.71
C LEU A 298 34.96 -8.04 10.42
N LEU A 299 34.70 -8.89 9.42
CA LEU A 299 35.56 -9.99 9.03
C LEU A 299 36.55 -9.63 7.91
N ARG A 300 36.72 -8.33 7.62
CA ARG A 300 37.53 -7.83 6.50
C ARG A 300 39.02 -8.13 6.74
N PRO A 301 39.66 -9.07 6.00
CA PRO A 301 41.07 -9.38 6.20
C PRO A 301 41.96 -8.28 5.61
N ASP A 302 43.18 -8.17 6.14
CA ASP A 302 44.24 -7.32 5.59
C ASP A 302 44.53 -7.60 4.11
N LYS A 303 44.96 -6.56 3.39
CA LYS A 303 45.22 -6.64 1.93
C LYS A 303 46.23 -7.74 1.56
N LYS A 304 47.19 -8.04 2.44
CA LYS A 304 48.24 -9.05 2.21
C LYS A 304 47.85 -10.47 2.68
N ASN A 305 46.70 -10.62 3.33
CA ASN A 305 46.28 -11.91 3.88
C ASN A 305 45.65 -12.80 2.80
N LYS A 306 46.02 -14.09 2.73
CA LYS A 306 45.45 -15.07 1.77
C LYS A 306 43.92 -15.17 1.83
N TYR A 307 43.31 -14.97 3.01
CA TYR A 307 41.86 -14.99 3.18
C TYR A 307 41.15 -13.80 2.52
N ARG A 308 41.89 -12.73 2.17
CA ARG A 308 41.37 -11.58 1.41
C ARG A 308 40.72 -12.00 0.09
N PHE A 309 41.28 -13.01 -0.57
CA PHE A 309 40.75 -13.53 -1.83
C PHE A 309 39.37 -14.15 -1.66
N TYR A 310 39.21 -15.08 -0.70
CA TYR A 310 37.92 -15.72 -0.40
C TYR A 310 36.88 -14.71 0.09
N TRP A 311 37.30 -13.76 0.94
CA TRP A 311 36.44 -12.67 1.39
C TRP A 311 35.93 -11.83 0.21
N ASN A 312 36.76 -11.54 -0.79
CA ASN A 312 36.32 -10.80 -1.99
C ASN A 312 35.30 -11.60 -2.81
N ILE A 313 35.48 -12.92 -2.96
CA ILE A 313 34.50 -13.77 -3.67
C ILE A 313 33.16 -13.72 -2.96
N TYR A 314 33.18 -14.01 -1.66
CA TYR A 314 32.00 -13.95 -0.79
C TYR A 314 31.30 -12.60 -0.85
N HIS A 315 32.05 -11.50 -0.65
CA HIS A 315 31.50 -10.15 -0.61
C HIS A 315 30.92 -9.74 -1.97
N HIS A 316 31.52 -10.13 -3.09
CA HIS A 316 30.93 -9.82 -4.39
C HIS A 316 29.72 -10.71 -4.71
N SER A 317 29.82 -12.03 -4.53
CA SER A 317 28.76 -12.96 -4.92
C SER A 317 27.48 -12.74 -4.13
N VAL A 318 27.59 -12.59 -2.80
CA VAL A 318 26.44 -12.31 -1.94
C VAL A 318 25.86 -10.93 -2.23
N GLY A 319 26.71 -9.93 -2.50
CA GLY A 319 26.27 -8.55 -2.78
C GLY A 319 25.45 -8.44 -4.05
N TYR A 320 25.94 -9.01 -5.16
CA TYR A 320 25.18 -9.03 -6.41
C TYR A 320 23.90 -9.87 -6.30
N SER A 321 23.93 -10.99 -5.55
CA SER A 321 22.73 -11.79 -5.29
C SER A 321 21.65 -10.98 -4.58
N VAL A 322 22.01 -10.21 -3.55
CA VAL A 322 21.09 -9.30 -2.84
C VAL A 322 20.46 -8.29 -3.79
N ILE A 323 21.26 -7.66 -4.67
CA ILE A 323 20.76 -6.66 -5.64
C ILE A 323 19.74 -7.27 -6.61
N VAL A 324 20.05 -8.44 -7.17
CA VAL A 324 19.15 -9.12 -8.12
C VAL A 324 17.87 -9.58 -7.44
N LEU A 325 17.98 -10.24 -6.28
CA LEU A 325 16.82 -10.70 -5.52
C LEU A 325 15.94 -9.53 -5.08
N ALA A 326 16.54 -8.41 -4.66
CA ALA A 326 15.82 -7.20 -4.29
C ALA A 326 14.97 -6.66 -5.46
N ALA A 327 15.55 -6.54 -6.65
CA ALA A 327 14.83 -6.06 -7.83
C ALA A 327 13.62 -6.96 -8.15
N VAL A 328 13.83 -8.29 -8.17
CA VAL A 328 12.75 -9.27 -8.37
C VAL A 328 11.67 -9.13 -7.29
N ASN A 329 12.08 -8.96 -6.03
CA ASN A 329 11.15 -8.90 -4.92
C ASN A 329 10.32 -7.61 -4.91
N ILE A 330 10.90 -6.48 -5.37
CA ILE A 330 10.19 -5.21 -5.53
C ILE A 330 9.10 -5.35 -6.60
N PHE A 331 9.39 -5.97 -7.75
CA PHE A 331 8.36 -6.23 -8.77
C PHE A 331 7.23 -7.10 -8.23
N LYS A 332 7.55 -8.17 -7.51
CA LYS A 332 6.54 -8.99 -6.82
C LYS A 332 5.72 -8.18 -5.82
N GLY A 333 6.36 -7.30 -5.05
CA GLY A 333 5.69 -6.40 -4.11
C GLY A 333 4.73 -5.44 -4.80
N LEU A 334 5.11 -4.87 -5.95
CA LEU A 334 4.26 -4.01 -6.76
C LEU A 334 3.05 -4.76 -7.35
N ASP A 335 3.25 -6.00 -7.81
CA ASP A 335 2.17 -6.85 -8.33
C ASP A 335 1.17 -7.26 -7.22
N ILE A 336 1.64 -7.36 -5.97
CA ILE A 336 0.79 -7.58 -4.77
C ILE A 336 0.04 -6.30 -4.39
N LEU A 337 0.75 -5.17 -4.35
CA LEU A 337 0.18 -3.89 -3.91
C LEU A 337 -0.84 -3.35 -4.91
N LYS A 338 -0.65 -3.63 -6.21
CA LYS A 338 -1.43 -3.07 -7.33
C LYS A 338 -1.65 -1.56 -7.16
N PRO A 339 -0.57 -0.77 -7.03
CA PRO A 339 -0.67 0.67 -6.85
C PRO A 339 -1.29 1.33 -8.10
N ALA A 340 -1.59 2.64 -7.99
CA ALA A 340 -2.03 3.44 -9.12
C ALA A 340 -1.08 3.30 -10.33
N THR A 341 -1.57 3.63 -11.52
CA THR A 341 -0.79 3.51 -12.76
C THR A 341 0.52 4.30 -12.66
N GLY A 342 1.62 3.70 -13.15
CA GLY A 342 2.93 4.36 -13.24
C GLY A 342 4.01 3.90 -12.26
N TYR A 343 3.70 3.30 -11.11
CA TYR A 343 4.74 2.88 -10.14
C TYR A 343 5.70 1.82 -10.70
N LYS A 344 5.17 0.81 -11.39
CA LYS A 344 5.98 -0.22 -12.06
C LYS A 344 6.87 0.39 -13.13
N THR A 345 6.34 1.31 -13.93
CA THR A 345 7.08 2.08 -14.94
C THR A 345 8.18 2.92 -14.31
N ALA A 346 7.88 3.65 -13.23
CA ALA A 346 8.86 4.47 -12.51
C ALA A 346 10.03 3.62 -12.00
N TYR A 347 9.75 2.44 -11.43
CA TYR A 347 10.81 1.54 -10.98
C TYR A 347 11.65 0.98 -12.15
N ILE A 348 11.03 0.67 -13.29
CA ILE A 348 11.76 0.29 -14.51
C ILE A 348 12.69 1.42 -14.97
N VAL A 349 12.22 2.67 -14.96
CA VAL A 349 13.05 3.84 -15.31
C VAL A 349 14.24 3.99 -14.35
N VAL A 350 14.03 3.79 -13.04
CA VAL A 350 15.12 3.77 -12.04
C VAL A 350 16.16 2.69 -12.37
N LEU A 351 15.73 1.45 -12.63
CA LEU A 351 16.65 0.36 -12.99
C LEU A 351 17.40 0.65 -14.29
N ALA A 352 16.71 1.16 -15.31
CA ALA A 352 17.33 1.54 -16.58
C ALA A 352 18.37 2.66 -16.39
N THR A 353 18.08 3.62 -15.51
CA THR A 353 19.01 4.73 -15.20
C THR A 353 20.25 4.22 -14.48
N LEU A 354 20.09 3.41 -13.43
CA LEU A 354 21.22 2.80 -12.70
C LEU A 354 22.06 1.90 -13.60
N GLY A 355 21.41 1.09 -14.45
CA GLY A 355 22.07 0.25 -15.43
C GLY A 355 22.83 1.06 -16.48
N GLY A 356 22.22 2.12 -17.02
CA GLY A 356 22.85 3.04 -17.97
C GLY A 356 24.08 3.73 -17.38
N ILE A 357 23.97 4.26 -16.15
CA ILE A 357 25.11 4.84 -15.43
C ILE A 357 26.23 3.80 -15.26
N ALA A 358 25.89 2.58 -14.83
CA ALA A 358 26.87 1.52 -14.66
C ALA A 358 27.57 1.16 -15.99
N LEU A 359 26.84 1.06 -17.10
CA LEU A 359 27.42 0.78 -18.42
C LEU A 359 28.34 1.91 -18.89
N CYS A 360 27.93 3.16 -18.73
CA CYS A 360 28.76 4.32 -19.06
C CYS A 360 30.06 4.34 -18.24
N LEU A 361 29.95 4.12 -16.92
CA LEU A 361 31.12 4.07 -16.03
C LEU A 361 32.03 2.87 -16.34
N GLU A 362 31.48 1.71 -16.70
CA GLU A 362 32.26 0.56 -17.14
C GLU A 362 33.06 0.92 -18.40
N ALA A 363 32.43 1.53 -19.42
CA ALA A 363 33.11 1.96 -20.64
C ALA A 363 34.25 2.97 -20.38
N ILE A 364 34.07 3.90 -19.43
CA ILE A 364 35.07 4.92 -19.07
C ILE A 364 36.22 4.31 -18.25
N THR A 365 35.90 3.48 -17.26
CA THR A 365 36.89 2.97 -16.31
C THR A 365 37.68 1.79 -16.86
N TRP A 366 37.15 1.06 -17.85
CA TRP A 366 37.78 -0.12 -18.44
C TRP A 366 39.15 0.18 -19.07
N PRO A 367 39.33 1.20 -19.94
CA PRO A 367 40.65 1.54 -20.47
C PRO A 367 41.64 1.94 -19.37
N ILE A 368 41.18 2.68 -18.36
CA ILE A 368 42.01 3.14 -17.23
C ILE A 368 42.50 1.93 -16.43
N ALA A 369 41.61 0.98 -16.13
CA ALA A 369 41.94 -0.24 -15.42
C ALA A 369 42.94 -1.12 -16.20
N ILE A 370 42.81 -1.21 -17.53
CA ILE A 370 43.78 -1.93 -18.38
C ILE A 370 45.16 -1.27 -18.31
N ARG A 371 45.23 0.05 -18.50
CA ARG A 371 46.50 0.80 -18.46
C ARG A 371 47.20 0.63 -17.12
N LYS A 372 46.46 0.75 -16.01
CA LYS A 372 47.00 0.55 -14.65
C LYS A 372 47.57 -0.86 -14.47
N ARG A 373 46.82 -1.90 -14.88
CA ARG A 373 47.30 -3.29 -14.81
C ARG A 373 48.56 -3.53 -15.66
N LYS A 374 48.69 -2.88 -16.81
CA LYS A 374 49.88 -2.98 -17.66
C LYS A 374 51.09 -2.35 -16.96
N HIS A 375 50.93 -1.12 -16.46
CA HIS A 375 51.98 -0.41 -15.72
C HIS A 375 52.42 -1.17 -14.47
N ASP A 376 51.49 -1.71 -13.67
CA ASP A 376 51.82 -2.50 -12.47
C ASP A 376 52.60 -3.78 -12.82
N LYS A 377 52.25 -4.47 -13.93
CA LYS A 377 52.98 -5.65 -14.41
C LYS A 377 54.39 -5.29 -14.86
N GLU A 378 54.55 -4.18 -15.58
CA GLU A 378 55.86 -3.68 -16.01
C GLU A 378 56.74 -3.30 -14.81
N ALA A 379 56.18 -2.64 -13.79
CA ALA A 379 56.88 -2.30 -12.56
C ALA A 379 57.34 -3.54 -11.77
N ILE A 380 56.49 -4.57 -11.67
CA ILE A 380 56.83 -5.84 -10.99
C ILE A 380 57.94 -6.58 -11.76
N ASN A 381 57.83 -6.70 -13.09
CA ASN A 381 58.84 -7.37 -13.91
C ASN A 381 60.17 -6.61 -13.94
N GLY A 382 60.13 -5.27 -13.94
CA GLY A 382 61.31 -4.42 -13.82
C GLY A 382 62.06 -4.66 -12.51
N ASN A 383 61.36 -4.66 -11.37
CA ASN A 383 61.97 -4.94 -10.07
C ASN A 383 62.54 -6.37 -9.96
N ALA A 384 61.89 -7.36 -10.59
CA ALA A 384 62.41 -8.73 -10.62
C ALA A 384 63.69 -8.85 -11.47
N GLY A 385 63.82 -8.08 -12.55
CA GLY A 385 65.03 -8.03 -13.38
C GLY A 385 66.24 -7.41 -12.68
N TRP A 386 66.03 -6.36 -11.88
CA TRP A 386 67.09 -5.76 -11.05
C TRP A 386 67.59 -6.68 -9.93
N GLN A 387 66.76 -7.59 -9.42
CA GLN A 387 67.17 -8.57 -8.39
C GLN A 387 67.88 -9.81 -8.94
N GLN A 388 67.87 -10.05 -10.26
CA GLN A 388 68.59 -11.16 -10.89
C GLN A 388 69.94 -10.76 -11.50
N GLY A 389 70.23 -9.45 -11.55
CA GLY A 389 71.49 -8.89 -12.08
C GLY A 389 72.45 -8.32 -11.03
N ALA A 390 72.22 -8.60 -9.75
CA ALA A 390 73.05 -8.15 -8.63
C ALA A 390 73.83 -9.31 -8.00
#